data_AF-A0A4U5NZ03-F1
#
_entry.id   AF-A0A4U5NZ03-F1
#
_cell.length_a   1.000
_cell.length_b   1.000
_cell.length_c   1.000
_cell.angle_alpha   90.00
_cell.angle_beta   90.00
_cell.angle_gamma   90.00
#
_symmetry.space_group_name_H-M   'P 1'
#
loop_
_entity.id
_entity.type
_entity.pdbx_description
1 polymer ?
#
loop_
_entity_poly.entity_id
_entity_poly.type
_entity_poly.pdbx_seq_one_letter_code
_entity_poly.pdbx_strand_id
1 'polypeptide(L)'
;MTNQYDVIVLSPRAFLCPLITVVAFVLASFVMKFLLFYLYLVLGNVFIYAANSDSKQACGNDEGMCQIYETCCQMTNSTWGCCPYIYANCCTGYNYCCQSGFECNPKGNNCVRMKPDKDSK
;
A
#
# COMPACT_ATOMS: atom_id res chain seq x y z
N MET A 1 -4.34 -59.34 63.31
CA MET A 1 -5.06 -58.13 62.87
C MET A 1 -4.35 -57.60 61.64
N THR A 2 -4.81 -58.01 60.47
CA THR A 2 -4.25 -57.63 59.16
C THR A 2 -4.91 -56.33 58.70
N ASN A 3 -4.15 -55.23 58.68
CA ASN A 3 -4.63 -53.93 58.22
C ASN A 3 -4.81 -53.96 56.69
N GLN A 4 -6.04 -53.66 56.29
CA GLN A 4 -6.57 -53.77 54.94
C GLN A 4 -6.67 -52.37 54.33
N TYR A 5 -5.54 -51.83 53.84
CA TYR A 5 -5.54 -50.62 52.98
C TYR A 5 -4.41 -50.59 51.95
N ASP A 6 -3.81 -51.73 51.60
CA ASP A 6 -2.98 -51.85 50.39
C ASP A 6 -3.79 -52.51 49.26
N VAL A 7 -4.68 -51.73 48.66
CA VAL A 7 -5.15 -52.02 47.29
C VAL A 7 -4.79 -50.81 46.46
N ILE A 8 -3.55 -50.81 45.98
CA ILE A 8 -3.09 -49.96 44.89
C ILE A 8 -3.88 -50.42 43.66
N VAL A 9 -5.06 -49.83 43.45
CA VAL A 9 -5.82 -50.00 42.22
C VAL A 9 -4.96 -49.37 41.13
N LEU A 10 -4.14 -50.17 40.44
CA LEU A 10 -3.52 -49.79 39.18
C LEU A 10 -4.67 -49.52 38.19
N SER A 11 -5.13 -48.27 38.16
CA SER A 11 -6.07 -47.82 37.14
C SER A 11 -5.32 -47.78 35.79
N PRO A 12 -5.83 -48.41 34.73
CA PRO A 12 -5.23 -48.32 33.40
C PRO A 12 -5.40 -46.94 32.74
N ARG A 13 -5.94 -45.94 33.45
CA ARG A 13 -6.23 -44.58 32.95
C ARG A 13 -5.16 -43.54 33.26
N ALA A 14 -4.16 -43.86 34.07
CA ALA A 14 -3.10 -42.92 34.46
C ALA A 14 -2.13 -42.57 33.32
N PHE A 15 -2.01 -43.40 32.28
CA PHE A 15 -1.14 -43.15 31.12
C PHE A 15 -1.83 -42.43 29.95
N LEU A 16 -3.17 -42.39 29.92
CA LEU A 16 -3.95 -41.62 28.94
C LEU A 16 -3.97 -40.11 29.28
N CYS A 17 -3.88 -39.77 30.57
CA CYS A 17 -3.90 -38.40 31.08
C CYS A 17 -2.67 -37.53 30.68
N PRO A 18 -1.41 -38.02 30.73
CA PRO A 18 -0.26 -37.22 30.31
C PRO A 18 -0.21 -37.00 28.79
N LEU A 19 -0.64 -37.98 27.98
CA LEU A 19 -0.64 -37.80 26.53
C LEU A 19 -1.71 -36.81 26.07
N ILE A 20 -2.92 -36.87 26.65
CA ILE A 20 -4.00 -35.93 26.33
C ILE A 20 -3.65 -34.50 26.80
N THR A 21 -3.05 -34.36 27.98
CA THR A 21 -2.57 -33.04 28.44
C THR A 21 -1.45 -32.52 27.57
N VAL A 22 -0.44 -33.33 27.22
CA VAL A 22 0.65 -32.93 26.30
C VAL A 22 0.11 -32.55 24.93
N VAL A 23 -0.82 -33.33 24.35
CA VAL A 23 -1.47 -33.01 23.07
C VAL A 23 -2.27 -31.71 23.17
N ALA A 24 -3.03 -31.51 24.25
CA ALA A 24 -3.77 -30.27 24.47
C ALA A 24 -2.84 -29.05 24.63
N PHE A 25 -1.71 -29.18 25.33
CA PHE A 25 -0.71 -28.12 25.48
C PHE A 25 -0.01 -27.80 24.16
N VAL A 26 0.34 -28.82 23.36
CA VAL A 26 0.95 -28.63 22.04
C VAL A 26 -0.05 -27.96 21.09
N LEU A 27 -1.31 -28.40 21.07
CA LEU A 27 -2.37 -27.80 20.27
C LEU A 27 -2.67 -26.36 20.72
N ALA A 28 -2.83 -26.10 22.01
CA ALA A 28 -3.07 -24.75 22.53
C ALA A 28 -1.90 -23.81 22.24
N SER A 29 -0.65 -24.30 22.38
CA SER A 29 0.55 -23.52 22.06
C SER A 29 0.69 -23.26 20.57
N PHE A 30 0.37 -24.24 19.73
CA PHE A 30 0.41 -24.11 18.28
C PHE A 30 -0.68 -23.16 17.78
N VAL A 31 -1.91 -23.30 18.32
CA VAL A 31 -3.04 -22.42 18.02
C VAL A 31 -2.75 -21.00 18.48
N MET A 32 -2.23 -20.77 19.69
CA MET A 32 -1.88 -19.42 20.15
C MET A 32 -0.78 -18.80 19.29
N LYS A 33 0.27 -19.54 18.93
CA LYS A 33 1.31 -19.03 18.01
C LYS A 33 0.75 -18.74 16.62
N PHE A 34 -0.16 -19.57 16.12
CA PHE A 34 -0.81 -19.35 14.82
C PHE A 34 -1.75 -18.14 14.85
N LEU A 35 -2.52 -17.95 15.94
CA LEU A 35 -3.37 -16.78 16.15
C LEU A 35 -2.54 -15.49 16.27
N LEU A 36 -1.42 -15.52 17.01
CA LEU A 36 -0.50 -14.39 17.10
C LEU A 36 0.17 -14.09 15.75
N PHE A 37 0.58 -15.12 15.00
CA PHE A 37 1.15 -14.98 13.66
C PHE A 37 0.12 -14.43 12.67
N TYR A 38 -1.10 -14.92 12.69
CA TYR A 38 -2.21 -14.43 11.86
C TYR A 38 -2.58 -12.99 12.22
N LEU A 39 -2.66 -12.66 13.51
CA LEU A 39 -2.87 -11.29 13.98
C LEU A 39 -1.72 -10.38 13.50
N TYR A 40 -0.47 -10.84 13.57
CA TYR A 40 0.68 -10.08 13.08
C TYR A 40 0.64 -9.88 11.57
N LEU A 41 0.24 -10.90 10.78
CA LEU A 41 0.05 -10.76 9.34
C LEU A 41 -1.10 -9.80 9.01
N VAL A 42 -2.23 -9.89 9.71
CA VAL A 42 -3.37 -8.98 9.50
C VAL A 42 -3.00 -7.55 9.87
N LEU A 43 -2.33 -7.35 11.02
CA LEU A 43 -1.82 -6.04 11.42
C LEU A 43 -0.76 -5.54 10.43
N GLY A 44 0.19 -6.38 10.02
CA GLY A 44 1.22 -6.06 9.03
C GLY A 44 0.62 -5.66 7.68
N ASN A 45 -0.39 -6.39 7.20
CA ASN A 45 -1.13 -6.03 5.99
C ASN A 45 -1.93 -4.73 6.18
N VAL A 46 -2.53 -4.49 7.36
CA VAL A 46 -3.20 -3.20 7.70
C VAL A 46 -2.21 -2.03 7.64
N PHE A 47 -0.97 -2.21 8.10
CA PHE A 47 0.08 -1.20 7.94
C PHE A 47 0.44 -0.95 6.47
N ILE A 48 0.44 -1.99 5.62
CA ILE A 48 0.67 -1.85 4.17
C ILE A 48 -0.49 -1.09 3.50
N TYR A 49 -1.75 -1.37 3.87
CA TYR A 49 -2.91 -0.68 3.31
C TYR A 49 -3.01 0.79 3.77
N ALA A 50 -2.56 1.11 4.99
CA ALA A 50 -2.60 2.47 5.55
C ALA A 50 -1.43 3.36 5.10
N ALA A 51 -0.41 2.82 4.44
CA ALA A 51 0.79 3.56 4.00
C ALA A 51 0.69 4.14 2.57
N ASN A 52 -0.51 4.25 1.99
CA ASN A 52 -0.72 5.07 0.78
C ASN A 52 -0.70 6.55 1.18
N SER A 53 0.48 7.05 1.53
CA SER A 53 0.72 8.48 1.68
C SER A 53 0.65 9.09 0.28
N ASP A 54 -0.47 9.72 -0.03
CA ASP A 54 -0.62 10.60 -1.19
C ASP A 54 0.46 11.68 -1.11
N SER A 55 1.61 11.39 -1.69
CA SER A 55 2.75 12.30 -1.68
C SER A 55 2.42 13.46 -2.61
N LYS A 56 2.32 14.68 -2.05
CA LYS A 56 1.98 15.90 -2.78
C LYS A 56 3.20 16.80 -2.96
N GLN A 57 3.23 17.53 -4.07
CA GLN A 57 4.21 18.54 -4.45
C GLN A 57 3.51 19.90 -4.55
N ALA A 58 4.16 20.93 -4.01
CA ALA A 58 3.70 22.31 -4.13
C ALA A 58 4.02 22.89 -5.52
N CYS A 59 3.08 23.68 -6.05
CA CYS A 59 3.17 24.39 -7.31
C CYS A 59 3.12 25.90 -7.03
N GLY A 60 4.07 26.65 -7.59
CA GLY A 60 4.17 28.12 -7.49
C GLY A 60 4.04 28.70 -6.08
N ASN A 61 5.14 28.79 -5.34
CA ASN A 61 5.16 29.36 -3.98
C ASN A 61 4.03 28.83 -3.06
N ASP A 62 3.73 27.54 -3.14
CA ASP A 62 2.66 26.87 -2.38
C ASP A 62 1.21 27.30 -2.71
N GLU A 63 0.99 27.96 -3.85
CA GLU A 63 -0.34 28.37 -4.33
C GLU A 63 -1.16 27.21 -4.91
N GLY A 64 -0.51 26.10 -5.28
CA GLY A 64 -1.14 24.87 -5.75
C GLY A 64 -0.51 23.62 -5.15
N MET A 65 -1.26 22.52 -5.10
CA MET A 65 -0.79 21.23 -4.60
C MET A 65 -1.22 20.11 -5.55
N CYS A 66 -0.25 19.42 -6.14
CA CYS A 66 -0.46 18.27 -7.03
C CYS A 66 0.16 17.01 -6.43
N GLN A 67 -0.22 15.83 -6.90
CA GLN A 67 0.46 14.59 -6.50
C GLN A 67 1.86 14.52 -7.14
N ILE A 68 2.79 13.75 -6.56
CA ILE A 68 4.17 13.65 -7.08
C ILE A 68 4.22 13.11 -8.52
N TYR A 69 3.24 12.31 -8.92
CA TYR A 69 3.13 11.79 -10.29
C TYR A 69 2.33 12.72 -11.24
N GLU A 70 1.93 13.88 -10.77
CA GLU A 70 1.27 14.90 -11.57
C GLU A 70 2.25 16.03 -11.92
N THR A 71 2.01 16.71 -13.04
CA THR A 71 2.80 17.88 -13.44
C THR A 71 2.06 19.17 -13.09
N CYS A 72 2.73 20.09 -12.38
CA CYS A 72 2.23 21.44 -12.12
C CYS A 72 2.22 22.25 -13.42
N CYS A 73 1.06 22.79 -13.79
CA CYS A 73 0.93 23.70 -14.93
C CYS A 73 0.24 25.01 -14.54
N GLN A 74 0.81 26.12 -14.97
CA GLN A 74 0.19 27.43 -14.81
C GLN A 74 -0.86 27.65 -15.91
N MET A 75 -2.08 27.96 -15.50
CA MET A 75 -3.21 28.29 -16.36
C MET A 75 -3.18 29.75 -16.80
N THR A 76 -4.00 30.10 -17.79
CA THR A 76 -4.08 31.46 -18.36
C THR A 76 -4.54 32.54 -17.37
N ASN A 77 -5.23 32.14 -16.30
CA ASN A 77 -5.69 33.01 -15.21
C ASN A 77 -4.65 33.14 -14.08
N SER A 78 -3.39 32.75 -14.30
CA SER A 78 -2.32 32.70 -13.30
C SER A 78 -2.55 31.72 -12.14
N THR A 79 -3.53 30.82 -12.24
CA THR A 79 -3.75 29.74 -11.25
C THR A 79 -2.98 28.48 -11.62
N TRP A 80 -2.78 27.58 -10.64
CA TRP A 80 -2.10 26.31 -10.84
C TRP A 80 -3.09 25.16 -11.02
N GLY A 81 -2.82 24.31 -12.00
CA GLY A 81 -3.53 23.06 -12.24
C GLY A 81 -2.60 21.86 -12.25
N CYS A 82 -3.17 20.69 -12.00
CA CYS A 82 -2.45 19.42 -12.00
C CYS A 82 -2.78 18.62 -13.26
N CYS A 83 -1.73 18.19 -13.96
CA CYS A 83 -1.87 17.28 -15.10
C CYS A 83 -1.63 15.84 -14.63
N PRO A 84 -2.45 14.87 -15.05
CA PRO A 84 -2.35 13.47 -14.60
C PRO A 84 -1.13 12.72 -15.16
N TYR A 85 -0.32 13.37 -15.99
CA TYR A 85 0.88 12.79 -16.59
C TYR A 85 2.13 13.36 -15.93
N ILE A 86 3.11 12.50 -15.68
CA ILE A 86 4.48 12.92 -15.39
C ILE A 86 5.11 13.56 -16.63
N TYR A 87 5.89 14.61 -16.43
CA TYR A 87 6.59 15.33 -17.51
C TYR A 87 5.64 15.80 -18.63
N ALA A 88 4.45 16.27 -18.25
CA ALA A 88 3.49 16.81 -19.20
C ALA A 88 3.97 18.16 -19.75
N ASN A 89 3.63 18.45 -21.01
CA ASN A 89 3.76 19.78 -21.57
C ASN A 89 2.49 20.60 -21.28
N CYS A 90 2.66 21.75 -20.65
CA CYS A 90 1.59 22.68 -20.32
C CYS A 90 1.20 23.52 -21.53
N CYS A 91 -0.06 23.49 -21.95
CA CYS A 91 -0.54 24.29 -23.07
C CYS A 91 -1.10 25.63 -22.58
N THR A 92 -0.31 26.70 -22.75
CA THR A 92 -0.72 28.08 -22.44
C THR A 92 -1.78 28.55 -23.44
N GLY A 93 -3.03 28.60 -22.98
CA GLY A 93 -4.17 29.06 -23.78
C GLY A 93 -5.45 28.30 -23.47
N TYR A 94 -5.37 26.97 -23.48
CA TYR A 94 -6.55 26.10 -23.49
C TYR A 94 -6.71 25.24 -22.23
N ASN A 95 -5.91 25.48 -21.20
CA ASN A 95 -5.98 24.78 -19.89
C ASN A 95 -6.00 23.25 -20.02
N TYR A 96 -5.24 22.69 -20.98
CA TYR A 96 -5.02 21.24 -21.12
C TYR A 96 -3.54 20.92 -21.15
N CYS A 97 -3.23 19.64 -20.96
CA CYS A 97 -1.86 19.14 -20.90
C CYS A 97 -1.65 18.04 -21.93
N CYS A 98 -0.46 18.00 -22.51
CA CYS A 98 -0.03 16.92 -23.39
C CYS A 98 0.97 16.02 -22.68
N GLN A 99 0.90 14.72 -22.96
CA GLN A 99 1.90 13.78 -22.48
C GLN A 99 3.27 14.08 -23.10
N SER A 100 4.34 13.63 -22.44
CA SER A 100 5.72 13.79 -22.93
C SER A 100 5.87 13.30 -24.38
N GLY A 101 6.60 14.06 -25.20
CA GLY A 101 6.79 13.80 -26.64
C GLY A 101 5.67 14.33 -27.54
N PHE A 102 4.65 14.97 -26.95
CA PHE A 102 3.64 15.72 -27.68
C PHE A 102 3.71 17.21 -27.36
N GLU A 103 3.36 18.02 -28.34
CA GLU A 103 3.26 19.47 -28.26
C GLU A 103 1.82 19.91 -28.45
N CYS A 104 1.52 21.09 -27.91
CA CYS A 104 0.23 21.72 -28.05
C CYS A 104 0.04 22.19 -29.49
N ASN A 105 -1.08 21.83 -30.12
CA ASN A 105 -1.42 22.40 -31.41
C ASN A 105 -1.91 23.86 -31.20
N PRO A 106 -1.24 24.89 -31.73
CA PRO A 106 -1.70 26.27 -31.57
C PRO A 106 -3.01 26.56 -32.30
N LYS A 107 -3.44 25.69 -33.21
CA LYS A 107 -4.68 25.83 -34.00
C LYS A 107 -5.85 24.98 -33.47
N GLY A 108 -5.68 24.26 -32.35
CA GLY A 108 -6.73 23.38 -31.82
C GLY A 108 -6.47 22.86 -30.41
N ASN A 109 -7.42 22.11 -29.86
CA ASN A 109 -7.32 21.52 -28.53
C ASN A 109 -6.82 20.07 -28.59
N ASN A 110 -5.69 19.86 -29.27
CA ASN A 110 -5.14 18.53 -29.49
C ASN A 110 -3.62 18.53 -29.36
N CYS A 111 -3.11 17.38 -28.91
CA CYS A 111 -1.70 17.12 -28.80
C CYS A 111 -1.18 16.56 -30.13
N VAL A 112 -0.14 17.17 -30.68
CA VAL A 112 0.54 16.71 -31.89
C VAL A 112 1.89 16.15 -31.53
N ARG A 113 2.34 15.11 -32.23
CA ARG A 113 3.68 14.55 -32.00
C ARG A 113 4.73 15.62 -32.27
N MET A 114 5.65 15.80 -31.34
CA MET A 114 6.77 16.71 -31.47
C MET A 114 7.56 16.33 -32.73
N LYS A 115 7.74 17.27 -33.66
CA LYS A 115 8.59 17.04 -34.83
C LYS A 115 10.04 17.24 -34.42
N PRO A 116 10.99 16.38 -34.85
CA PRO A 116 12.39 16.65 -34.63
C PRO A 116 12.72 17.96 -35.35
N ASP A 117 13.13 18.95 -34.55
CA ASP A 117 13.46 20.28 -35.00
C ASP A 117 14.64 20.20 -35.98
N LYS A 118 14.44 20.69 -37.22
CA LYS A 118 15.48 20.71 -38.26
C LYS A 118 16.29 22.02 -38.23
N ASP A 119 16.10 22.88 -37.23
CA ASP A 119 16.78 24.17 -37.10
C ASP A 119 17.78 24.26 -35.93
N SER A 120 18.28 23.11 -35.44
CA SER A 120 19.56 23.09 -34.69
C SER A 120 20.73 23.15 -35.69
N LYS A 121 20.89 24.29 -36.35
CA LYS A 121 22.00 24.60 -37.25
C LYS A 121 23.30 24.84 -36.50
#